data_AF-Q01XV0-F1
#
_entry.id   AF-Q01XV0-F1
#
_cell.length_a   1.000
_cell.length_b   1.000
_cell.length_c   1.000
_cell.angle_alpha   90.00
_cell.angle_beta   90.00
_cell.angle_gamma   90.00
#
_symmetry.space_group_name_H-M   'P 1'
#
loop_
_entity.id
_entity.type
_entity.pdbx_description
1 polymer ?
#
loop_
_entity_poly.entity_id
_entity_poly.type
_entity_poly.pdbx_seq_one_letter_code
_entity_poly.pdbx_strand_id
1 'polypeptide(L)'
;MTVDKHTLAILSIVGCSLDVLGTLYLAYDLLGGEHGPLRTLTRGVTYGLLFGTGYGLGLGVVFGLATGAAHGITLAWEYSRASKQKPKPGFWHDTAMSAIRGGGFGLGSAYLYGATFGATFGVLSTVGQVIAYRAGLRPTIDYRPATRPRLTIHQFLGTVNRTVGYGVAGYISAVVAQQRWSAMAVGVKDGLLIGAVTAVAITCTPFIEWMADHTPEKRMGVIGVGLILCGFALQSVQYWLALVDAA
;
A
#
# COMPACT_ATOMS: atom_id res chain seq x y z
N MET A 1 25.42 -13.99 -19.85
CA MET A 1 25.08 -13.95 -18.38
C MET A 1 23.65 -14.42 -18.27
N THR A 2 23.34 -15.59 -17.71
CA THR A 2 21.96 -16.12 -17.77
C THR A 2 21.06 -15.43 -16.74
N VAL A 3 20.41 -14.35 -17.14
CA VAL A 3 19.35 -13.72 -16.34
C VAL A 3 18.12 -14.64 -16.34
N ASP A 4 17.56 -14.89 -15.16
CA ASP A 4 16.40 -15.78 -15.02
C ASP A 4 15.16 -15.22 -15.74
N LYS A 5 14.36 -16.13 -16.31
CA LYS A 5 13.14 -15.77 -17.06
C LYS A 5 12.10 -15.08 -16.17
N HIS A 6 12.02 -15.41 -14.88
CA HIS A 6 11.10 -14.74 -13.96
C HIS A 6 11.57 -13.32 -13.67
N THR A 7 12.88 -13.09 -13.54
CA THR A 7 13.43 -11.74 -13.41
C THR A 7 13.08 -10.88 -14.62
N LEU A 8 13.22 -11.41 -15.83
CA LEU A 8 12.85 -10.71 -17.06
C LEU A 8 11.34 -10.43 -17.14
N ALA A 9 10.50 -11.40 -16.75
CA ALA A 9 9.06 -11.23 -16.71
C ALA A 9 8.65 -10.14 -15.71
N ILE A 10 9.27 -10.10 -14.52
CA ILE A 10 9.03 -9.06 -13.52
C ILE A 10 9.43 -7.69 -14.07
N LEU A 11 10.62 -7.56 -14.67
CA LEU A 11 11.07 -6.29 -15.26
C LEU A 11 10.11 -5.80 -16.35
N SER A 12 9.61 -6.69 -17.20
CA SER A 12 8.63 -6.34 -18.24
C SER A 12 7.29 -5.91 -17.65
N ILE A 13 6.75 -6.65 -16.68
CA ILE A 13 5.49 -6.28 -16.01
C ILE A 13 5.63 -4.93 -15.32
N VAL A 14 6.74 -4.68 -14.62
CA VAL A 14 7.01 -3.39 -13.97
C VAL A 14 7.10 -2.30 -15.03
N GLY A 15 7.84 -2.51 -16.12
CA GLY A 15 7.97 -1.54 -17.20
C GLY A 15 6.61 -1.19 -17.83
N CYS A 16 5.82 -2.19 -18.20
CA CYS A 16 4.46 -1.99 -18.74
C CYS A 16 3.56 -1.24 -17.75
N SER A 17 3.69 -1.53 -16.45
CA SER A 17 2.92 -0.83 -15.42
C SER A 17 3.32 0.65 -15.33
N LEU A 18 4.61 0.96 -15.46
CA LEU A 18 5.09 2.34 -15.48
C LEU A 18 4.61 3.09 -16.73
N ASP A 19 4.59 2.43 -17.89
CA ASP A 19 4.07 3.04 -19.13
C ASP A 19 2.57 3.33 -19.03
N VAL A 20 1.79 2.38 -18.51
CA VAL A 20 0.35 2.58 -18.28
C VAL A 20 0.12 3.70 -17.27
N LEU A 21 0.89 3.76 -16.19
CA LEU A 21 0.79 4.88 -15.24
C LEU A 21 1.18 6.20 -15.93
N GLY A 22 2.32 6.24 -16.62
CA GLY A 22 2.79 7.47 -17.22
C GLY A 22 1.87 8.01 -18.32
N THR A 23 1.25 7.13 -19.11
CA THR A 23 0.21 7.51 -20.08
C THR A 23 -1.05 8.06 -19.40
N LEU A 24 -1.49 7.47 -18.29
CA LEU A 24 -2.59 8.03 -17.48
C LEU A 24 -2.25 9.42 -16.92
N TYR A 25 -1.00 9.64 -16.49
CA TYR A 25 -0.53 10.95 -16.03
C TYR A 25 -0.45 11.98 -17.16
N LEU A 26 -0.11 11.58 -18.39
CA LEU A 26 -0.17 12.46 -19.57
C LEU A 26 -1.61 12.79 -19.98
N ALA A 27 -2.54 11.86 -19.79
CA ALA A 27 -3.96 12.05 -20.06
C ALA A 27 -4.70 12.81 -18.94
N TYR A 28 -3.98 13.53 -18.07
CA TYR A 28 -4.56 14.21 -16.89
C TYR A 28 -5.73 15.14 -17.24
N ASP A 29 -5.55 15.99 -18.26
CA ASP A 29 -6.55 16.97 -18.69
C ASP A 29 -7.80 16.26 -19.23
N LEU A 30 -7.62 15.14 -19.93
CA LEU A 30 -8.72 14.30 -20.45
C LEU A 30 -9.45 13.55 -19.34
N LEU A 31 -8.75 13.24 -18.24
CA LEU A 31 -9.28 12.51 -17.08
C LEU A 31 -9.84 13.45 -16.00
N GLY A 32 -10.22 14.68 -16.35
CA GLY A 32 -11.01 15.57 -15.50
C GLY A 32 -10.20 16.44 -14.52
N GLY A 33 -8.91 16.64 -14.77
CA GLY A 33 -8.08 17.65 -14.11
C GLY A 33 -8.14 17.62 -12.58
N GLU A 34 -8.33 18.78 -11.95
CA GLU A 34 -8.26 18.96 -10.49
C GLU A 34 -9.22 18.06 -9.67
N HIS A 35 -10.35 17.64 -10.25
CA HIS A 35 -11.37 16.84 -9.57
C HIS A 35 -11.45 15.38 -10.07
N GLY A 36 -10.56 15.03 -11.00
CA GLY A 36 -10.59 13.80 -11.78
C GLY A 36 -10.14 12.52 -11.04
N PRO A 37 -10.43 11.34 -11.61
CA PRO A 37 -9.93 10.04 -11.16
C PRO A 37 -8.40 9.97 -10.97
N LEU A 38 -7.61 10.76 -11.71
CA LEU A 38 -6.15 10.68 -11.62
C LEU A 38 -5.64 10.98 -10.21
N ARG A 39 -6.26 11.91 -9.47
CA ARG A 39 -5.86 12.19 -8.09
C ARG A 39 -6.07 10.98 -7.17
N THR A 40 -7.12 10.21 -7.42
CA THR A 40 -7.36 8.95 -6.70
C THR A 40 -6.29 7.93 -7.07
N LEU A 41 -5.91 7.84 -8.35
CA LEU A 41 -4.81 6.99 -8.80
C LEU A 41 -3.48 7.39 -8.16
N THR A 42 -3.13 8.68 -8.13
CA THR A 42 -1.92 9.21 -7.51
C THR A 42 -1.84 8.84 -6.04
N ARG A 43 -2.94 9.00 -5.29
CA ARG A 43 -3.03 8.51 -3.90
C ARG A 43 -2.79 7.01 -3.82
N GLY A 44 -3.39 6.23 -4.73
CA GLY A 44 -3.26 4.78 -4.75
C GLY A 44 -1.85 4.30 -4.98
N VAL A 45 -1.16 4.89 -5.96
CA VAL A 45 0.25 4.61 -6.24
C VAL A 45 1.11 5.05 -5.05
N THR A 46 0.90 6.25 -4.51
CA THR A 46 1.73 6.78 -3.42
C THR A 46 1.60 5.94 -2.15
N TYR A 47 0.38 5.68 -1.68
CA TYR A 47 0.17 4.82 -0.51
C TYR A 47 0.56 3.38 -0.80
N GLY A 48 0.32 2.88 -2.02
CA GLY A 48 0.71 1.53 -2.40
C GLY A 48 2.22 1.33 -2.37
N LEU A 49 3.01 2.29 -2.87
CA LEU A 49 4.46 2.28 -2.79
C LEU A 49 4.95 2.45 -1.35
N LEU A 50 4.34 3.35 -0.57
CA LEU A 50 4.73 3.59 0.82
C LEU A 50 4.56 2.34 1.69
N PHE A 51 3.36 1.74 1.66
CA PHE A 51 3.09 0.52 2.42
C PHE A 51 3.79 -0.69 1.81
N GLY A 52 3.83 -0.80 0.48
CA GLY A 52 4.47 -1.93 -0.19
C GLY A 52 5.97 -1.97 0.02
N THR A 53 6.65 -0.82 -0.03
CA THR A 53 8.09 -0.73 0.30
C THR A 53 8.32 -0.94 1.78
N GLY A 54 7.54 -0.28 2.64
CA GLY A 54 7.68 -0.39 4.09
C GLY A 54 7.53 -1.83 4.60
N TYR A 55 6.48 -2.52 4.16
CA TYR A 55 6.27 -3.92 4.51
C TYR A 55 7.21 -4.86 3.73
N GLY A 56 7.51 -4.55 2.47
CA GLY A 56 8.41 -5.35 1.64
C GLY A 56 9.82 -5.47 2.20
N LEU A 57 10.35 -4.39 2.79
CA LEU A 57 11.66 -4.39 3.43
C LEU A 57 11.72 -5.27 4.69
N GLY A 58 10.63 -5.36 5.46
CA GLY A 58 10.61 -6.11 6.72
C GLY A 58 10.05 -7.54 6.63
N LEU A 59 9.15 -7.80 5.69
CA LEU A 59 8.45 -9.09 5.52
C LEU A 59 8.63 -9.72 4.14
N GLY A 60 9.37 -9.07 3.24
CA GLY A 60 9.68 -9.60 1.92
C GLY A 60 8.76 -9.08 0.82
N VAL A 61 9.24 -9.16 -0.41
CA VAL A 61 8.65 -8.52 -1.60
C VAL A 61 7.21 -8.95 -1.85
N VAL A 62 6.88 -10.24 -1.72
CA VAL A 62 5.51 -10.75 -1.95
C VAL A 62 4.52 -10.16 -0.97
N PHE A 63 4.90 -10.10 0.32
CA PHE A 63 4.07 -9.47 1.34
C PHE A 63 3.88 -7.98 1.05
N GLY A 64 4.97 -7.28 0.73
CA GLY A 64 4.96 -5.87 0.33
C GLY A 64 4.04 -5.61 -0.86
N LEU A 65 4.11 -6.40 -1.92
CA LEU A 65 3.26 -6.23 -3.10
C LEU A 65 1.77 -6.46 -2.79
N ALA A 66 1.44 -7.56 -2.10
CA ALA A 66 0.05 -7.88 -1.76
C ALA A 66 -0.58 -6.82 -0.86
N THR A 67 0.13 -6.42 0.19
CA THR A 67 -0.35 -5.40 1.13
C THR A 67 -0.30 -4.00 0.54
N GLY A 68 0.74 -3.65 -0.22
CA GLY A 68 0.86 -2.38 -0.92
C GLY A 68 -0.29 -2.15 -1.89
N ALA A 69 -0.61 -3.12 -2.74
CA ALA A 69 -1.76 -3.03 -3.64
C ALA A 69 -3.08 -2.83 -2.87
N ALA A 70 -3.32 -3.64 -1.82
CA ALA A 70 -4.53 -3.55 -1.02
C ALA A 70 -4.66 -2.20 -0.29
N HIS A 71 -3.57 -1.71 0.34
CA HIS A 71 -3.57 -0.44 1.05
C HIS A 71 -3.66 0.75 0.08
N GLY A 72 -2.94 0.70 -1.04
CA GLY A 72 -3.01 1.71 -2.08
C GLY A 72 -4.43 1.93 -2.58
N ILE A 73 -5.10 0.86 -3.04
CA ILE A 73 -6.47 0.94 -3.56
C ILE A 73 -7.46 1.47 -2.51
N THR A 74 -7.42 0.89 -1.31
CA THR A 74 -8.39 1.23 -0.26
C THR A 74 -8.17 2.63 0.32
N LEU A 75 -6.93 3.04 0.58
CA LEU A 75 -6.61 4.37 1.10
C LEU A 75 -6.84 5.46 0.05
N ALA A 76 -6.51 5.20 -1.22
CA ALA A 76 -6.85 6.10 -2.32
C ALA A 76 -8.32 6.47 -2.32
N TRP A 77 -9.17 5.44 -2.19
CA TRP A 77 -10.61 5.63 -2.17
C TRP A 77 -11.08 6.39 -0.92
N GLU A 78 -10.61 6.00 0.26
CA GLU A 78 -10.99 6.66 1.52
C GLU A 78 -10.57 8.13 1.57
N TYR A 79 -9.32 8.45 1.18
CA TYR A 79 -8.83 9.82 1.15
C TYR A 79 -9.45 10.66 0.03
N SER A 80 -9.73 10.08 -1.14
CA SER A 80 -10.46 10.76 -2.22
C SER A 80 -11.90 11.11 -1.80
N ARG A 81 -12.54 10.27 -1.00
CA ARG A 81 -13.84 10.62 -0.40
C ARG A 81 -13.72 11.71 0.65
N ALA A 82 -12.70 11.64 1.50
CA ALA A 82 -12.45 12.65 2.54
C ALA A 82 -12.12 14.02 1.95
N SER A 83 -11.31 14.07 0.88
CA SER A 83 -10.96 15.31 0.17
C SER A 83 -12.20 15.97 -0.45
N LYS A 84 -13.17 15.17 -0.91
CA LYS A 84 -14.46 15.64 -1.45
C LYS A 84 -15.51 15.91 -0.35
N GLN A 85 -15.13 15.89 0.92
CA GLN A 85 -16.00 16.10 2.08
C GLN A 85 -17.26 15.20 2.07
N LYS A 86 -17.15 14.00 1.48
CA LYS A 86 -18.29 13.08 1.39
C LYS A 86 -18.65 12.54 2.77
N PRO A 87 -19.94 12.25 3.03
CA PRO A 87 -20.37 11.69 4.30
C PRO A 87 -19.67 10.36 4.60
N LYS A 88 -19.58 10.06 5.90
CA LYS A 88 -18.94 8.86 6.43
C LYS A 88 -19.54 7.61 5.73
N PRO A 89 -18.70 6.68 5.24
CA PRO A 89 -19.19 5.45 4.67
C PRO A 89 -20.01 4.64 5.69
N GLY A 90 -21.00 3.90 5.21
CA GLY A 90 -21.73 2.95 6.03
C GLY A 90 -20.88 1.73 6.37
N PHE A 91 -21.37 0.93 7.33
CA PHE A 91 -20.68 -0.26 7.83
C PHE A 91 -20.18 -1.22 6.76
N TRP A 92 -21.01 -1.52 5.75
CA TRP A 92 -20.65 -2.46 4.70
C TRP A 92 -19.45 -2.01 3.87
N HIS A 93 -19.32 -0.70 3.67
CA HIS A 93 -18.16 -0.13 2.97
C HIS A 93 -16.90 -0.26 3.82
N ASP A 94 -16.98 0.07 5.10
CA ASP A 94 -15.88 -0.09 6.05
C ASP A 94 -15.42 -1.55 6.16
N THR A 95 -16.37 -2.48 6.21
CA THR A 95 -16.11 -3.93 6.22
C THR A 95 -15.46 -4.39 4.92
N ALA A 96 -15.94 -3.94 3.76
CA ALA A 96 -15.34 -4.29 2.47
C ALA A 96 -13.90 -3.77 2.35
N MET A 97 -13.64 -2.51 2.72
CA MET A 97 -12.28 -1.94 2.71
C MET A 97 -11.36 -2.67 3.70
N SER A 98 -11.90 -3.07 4.86
CA SER A 98 -11.15 -3.86 5.84
C SER A 98 -10.85 -5.26 5.34
N ALA A 99 -11.80 -5.91 4.65
CA ALA A 99 -11.62 -7.22 4.07
C ALA A 99 -10.60 -7.22 2.93
N ILE A 100 -10.55 -6.18 2.09
CA ILE A 100 -9.52 -6.04 1.04
C ILE A 100 -8.13 -5.93 1.68
N ARG A 101 -7.96 -5.09 2.71
CA ARG A 101 -6.67 -4.97 3.41
C ARG A 101 -6.30 -6.25 4.14
N GLY A 102 -7.26 -6.87 4.83
CA GLY A 102 -7.07 -8.16 5.49
C GLY A 102 -6.72 -9.27 4.51
N GLY A 103 -7.31 -9.27 3.32
CA GLY A 103 -6.94 -10.15 2.20
C GLY A 103 -5.50 -9.92 1.75
N GLY A 104 -5.06 -8.67 1.61
CA GLY A 104 -3.66 -8.35 1.31
C GLY A 104 -2.69 -8.86 2.38
N PHE A 105 -3.03 -8.67 3.66
CA PHE A 105 -2.26 -9.22 4.77
C PHE A 105 -2.25 -10.74 4.77
N GLY A 106 -3.40 -11.38 4.57
CA GLY A 106 -3.56 -12.82 4.58
C GLY A 106 -2.86 -13.51 3.41
N LEU A 107 -2.89 -12.93 2.20
CA LEU A 107 -2.13 -13.44 1.05
C LEU A 107 -0.62 -13.33 1.29
N GLY A 108 -0.16 -12.17 1.76
CA GLY A 108 1.24 -11.95 2.07
C GLY A 108 1.75 -12.90 3.13
N SER A 109 1.01 -13.09 4.22
CA SER A 109 1.41 -13.98 5.30
C SER A 109 1.15 -15.47 5.02
N ALA A 110 0.20 -15.81 4.16
CA ALA A 110 0.04 -17.18 3.65
C ALA A 110 1.29 -17.64 2.90
N TYR A 111 1.88 -16.75 2.11
CA TYR A 111 3.12 -17.04 1.39
C TYR A 111 4.31 -17.27 2.34
N LEU A 112 4.40 -16.51 3.43
CA LEU A 112 5.53 -16.59 4.38
C LEU A 112 5.40 -17.73 5.40
N TYR A 113 4.20 -17.93 5.93
CA TYR A 113 3.97 -18.77 7.11
C TYR A 113 2.94 -19.89 6.88
N GLY A 114 2.40 -19.99 5.66
CA GLY A 114 1.44 -21.03 5.26
C GLY A 114 -0.03 -20.57 5.27
N ALA A 115 -0.87 -21.28 4.52
CA ALA A 115 -2.26 -20.90 4.27
C ALA A 115 -3.10 -20.70 5.54
N THR A 116 -2.90 -21.54 6.56
CA THR A 116 -3.61 -21.44 7.85
C THR A 116 -3.28 -20.14 8.56
N PHE A 117 -1.98 -19.78 8.64
CA PHE A 117 -1.55 -18.51 9.23
C PHE A 117 -2.17 -17.35 8.46
N GLY A 118 -2.08 -17.37 7.13
CA GLY A 118 -2.61 -16.31 6.27
C GLY A 118 -4.11 -16.10 6.42
N ALA A 119 -4.89 -17.19 6.44
CA ALA A 119 -6.33 -17.13 6.65
C ALA A 119 -6.68 -16.53 8.02
N THR A 120 -6.05 -17.01 9.09
CA THR A 120 -6.31 -16.51 10.45
C THR A 120 -5.89 -15.04 10.59
N PHE A 121 -4.70 -14.67 10.10
CA PHE A 121 -4.19 -13.30 10.18
C PHE A 121 -5.05 -12.33 9.35
N GLY A 122 -5.49 -12.75 8.16
CA GLY A 122 -6.38 -11.97 7.31
C GLY A 122 -7.75 -11.73 7.95
N VAL A 123 -8.34 -12.75 8.58
CA VAL A 123 -9.61 -12.61 9.31
C VAL A 123 -9.45 -11.71 10.54
N LEU A 124 -8.44 -11.97 11.38
CA LEU A 124 -8.20 -11.18 12.60
C LEU A 124 -7.91 -9.71 12.28
N SER A 125 -7.11 -9.44 11.24
CA SER A 125 -6.84 -8.07 10.79
C SER A 125 -8.09 -7.38 10.25
N THR A 126 -8.94 -8.11 9.50
CA THR A 126 -10.24 -7.59 9.03
C THR A 126 -11.14 -7.21 10.20
N VAL A 127 -11.34 -8.14 11.14
CA VAL A 127 -12.21 -7.93 12.31
C VAL A 127 -11.66 -6.80 13.18
N GLY A 128 -10.37 -6.81 13.47
CA GLY A 128 -9.71 -5.75 14.26
C GLY A 128 -9.85 -4.38 13.61
N GLN A 129 -9.70 -4.29 12.28
CA GLN A 129 -9.88 -3.03 11.57
C GLN A 129 -11.34 -2.56 11.56
N VAL A 130 -12.31 -3.47 11.39
CA VAL A 130 -13.73 -3.14 11.49
C VAL A 130 -14.07 -2.59 12.88
N ILE A 131 -13.58 -3.23 13.94
CA ILE A 131 -13.77 -2.76 15.32
C ILE A 131 -13.13 -1.38 15.52
N ALA A 132 -11.89 -1.19 15.04
CA ALA A 132 -11.22 0.11 15.11
C ALA A 132 -12.01 1.21 14.40
N TYR A 133 -12.57 0.93 13.22
CA TYR A 133 -13.40 1.88 12.46
C TYR A 133 -14.70 2.23 13.17
N ARG A 134 -15.28 1.29 13.93
CA ARG A 134 -16.43 1.53 14.80
C ARG A 134 -16.08 2.38 16.01
N ALA A 135 -14.88 2.21 16.56
CA ALA A 135 -14.33 3.05 17.62
C ALA A 135 -13.88 4.45 17.12
N GLY A 136 -14.03 4.75 15.82
CA GLY A 136 -13.66 6.04 15.23
C GLY A 136 -12.20 6.13 14.78
N LEU A 137 -11.39 5.10 14.98
CA LEU A 137 -9.99 5.04 14.55
C LEU A 137 -9.94 4.71 13.05
N ARG A 138 -9.95 5.76 12.21
CA ARG A 138 -9.90 5.67 10.75
C ARG A 138 -8.66 6.37 10.20
N PRO A 139 -8.15 5.97 9.01
CA PRO A 139 -7.03 6.66 8.37
C PRO A 139 -7.31 8.15 8.09
N THR A 140 -8.58 8.49 7.88
CA THR A 140 -9.06 9.85 7.62
C THR A 140 -9.37 10.65 8.88
N ILE A 141 -9.06 10.12 10.07
CA ILE A 141 -9.19 10.88 11.32
C ILE A 141 -8.33 12.14 11.24
N ASP A 142 -8.92 13.29 11.54
CA ASP A 142 -8.27 14.60 11.43
C ASP A 142 -7.73 14.93 10.02
N TYR A 143 -8.40 14.48 8.95
CA TYR A 143 -8.03 14.80 7.56
C TYR A 143 -7.90 16.32 7.39
N ARG A 144 -6.65 16.78 7.28
CA ARG A 144 -6.25 18.16 7.02
C ARG A 144 -4.93 18.13 6.24
N PRO A 145 -4.95 18.35 4.92
CA PRO A 145 -3.74 18.49 4.14
C PRO A 145 -2.83 19.57 4.74
N ALA A 146 -1.53 19.30 4.81
CA ALA A 146 -0.56 20.24 5.35
C ALA A 146 0.79 20.11 4.64
N THR A 147 1.53 21.21 4.52
CA THR A 147 2.85 21.25 3.89
C THR A 147 3.94 20.54 4.71
N ARG A 148 3.63 20.07 5.92
CA ARG A 148 4.59 19.44 6.83
C ARG A 148 4.01 18.14 7.39
N PRO A 149 4.86 17.13 7.65
CA PRO A 149 4.46 15.94 8.39
C PRO A 149 3.92 16.33 9.77
N ARG A 150 2.89 15.63 10.24
CA ARG A 150 2.25 15.90 11.54
C ARG A 150 1.73 14.62 12.14
N LEU A 151 1.91 14.49 13.46
CA LEU A 151 1.34 13.42 14.26
C LEU A 151 0.47 14.03 15.37
N THR A 152 -0.84 13.75 15.36
CA THR A 152 -1.74 14.10 16.47
C THR A 152 -1.74 13.00 17.53
N ILE A 153 -2.20 13.32 18.75
CA ILE A 153 -2.28 12.31 19.82
C ILE A 153 -3.24 11.16 19.45
N HIS A 154 -4.35 11.45 18.77
CA HIS A 154 -5.28 10.43 18.28
C HIS A 154 -4.63 9.53 17.22
N GLN A 155 -3.82 10.11 16.34
CA GLN A 155 -3.05 9.37 15.34
C GLN A 155 -1.97 8.49 15.97
N PHE A 156 -1.29 8.98 17.01
CA PHE A 156 -0.33 8.19 17.78
C PHE A 156 -1.02 7.02 18.50
N LEU A 157 -2.13 7.26 19.20
CA LEU A 157 -2.93 6.22 19.86
C LEU A 157 -3.46 5.20 18.86
N GLY A 158 -3.90 5.64 17.68
CA GLY A 158 -4.29 4.75 16.58
C GLY A 158 -3.12 3.86 16.10
N THR A 159 -1.90 4.41 16.06
CA THR A 159 -0.69 3.67 15.71
C THR A 159 -0.35 2.62 16.77
N VAL A 160 -0.40 2.99 18.05
CA VAL A 160 -0.19 2.05 19.17
C VAL A 160 -1.23 0.93 19.13
N ASN A 161 -2.51 1.27 18.95
CA ASN A 161 -3.59 0.30 18.82
C ASN A 161 -3.35 -0.68 17.65
N ARG A 162 -2.90 -0.19 16.49
CA ARG A 162 -2.54 -1.06 15.37
C ARG A 162 -1.35 -1.96 15.71
N THR A 163 -0.29 -1.41 16.28
CA THR A 163 0.93 -2.15 16.67
C THR A 163 0.58 -3.34 17.57
N VAL A 164 -0.18 -3.09 18.64
CA VAL A 164 -0.61 -4.13 19.58
C VAL A 164 -1.58 -5.10 18.91
N GLY A 165 -2.58 -4.59 18.18
CA GLY A 165 -3.59 -5.42 17.53
C GLY A 165 -3.00 -6.40 16.51
N TYR A 166 -2.09 -5.93 15.65
CA TYR A 166 -1.40 -6.79 14.69
C TYR A 166 -0.41 -7.73 15.37
N GLY A 167 0.23 -7.33 16.46
CA GLY A 167 1.10 -8.22 17.23
C GLY A 167 0.34 -9.39 17.87
N VAL A 168 -0.83 -9.10 18.47
CA VAL A 168 -1.74 -10.13 19.00
C VAL A 168 -2.28 -11.02 17.87
N ALA A 169 -2.68 -10.43 16.74
CA ALA A 169 -3.15 -11.20 15.60
C ALA A 169 -2.06 -12.13 15.03
N GLY A 170 -0.81 -11.66 14.95
CA GLY A 170 0.34 -12.47 14.51
C GLY A 170 0.61 -13.62 15.46
N TYR A 171 0.61 -13.36 16.78
CA TYR A 171 0.75 -14.39 17.81
C TYR A 171 -0.33 -15.47 17.71
N ILE A 172 -1.61 -15.07 17.66
CA ILE A 172 -2.73 -16.02 17.57
C ILE A 172 -2.61 -16.84 16.28
N SER A 173 -2.30 -16.19 15.16
CA SER A 173 -2.17 -16.86 13.86
C SER A 173 -1.03 -17.89 13.86
N ALA A 174 0.11 -17.58 14.51
CA ALA A 174 1.21 -18.53 14.68
C ALA A 174 0.82 -19.73 15.56
N VAL A 175 0.08 -19.49 16.65
CA VAL A 175 -0.42 -20.58 17.52
C VAL A 175 -1.39 -21.49 16.77
N VAL A 176 -2.32 -20.92 15.99
CA VAL A 176 -3.28 -21.66 15.17
C VAL A 176 -2.58 -22.46 14.07
N ALA A 177 -1.52 -21.90 13.48
CA ALA A 177 -0.68 -22.58 12.49
C ALA A 177 0.31 -23.61 13.09
N GLN A 178 0.20 -23.93 14.39
CA GLN A 178 1.08 -24.86 15.11
C GLN A 178 2.57 -24.44 15.14
N GLN A 179 2.87 -23.17 14.91
CA GLN A 179 4.23 -22.59 14.97
C GLN A 179 4.51 -21.98 16.36
N ARG A 180 4.20 -22.73 17.43
CA ARG A 180 4.20 -22.20 18.81
C ARG A 180 5.56 -21.67 19.27
N TRP A 181 6.64 -22.32 18.86
CA TRP A 181 8.01 -21.94 19.23
C TRP A 181 8.45 -20.58 18.68
N SER A 182 7.87 -20.14 17.56
CA SER A 182 8.14 -18.83 16.96
C SER A 182 7.01 -17.81 17.18
N ALA A 183 5.89 -18.20 17.81
CA ALA A 183 4.69 -17.37 17.86
C ALA A 183 4.90 -15.99 18.50
N MET A 184 5.66 -15.93 19.59
CA MET A 184 5.99 -14.66 20.25
C MET A 184 6.90 -13.79 19.36
N ALA A 185 7.91 -14.39 18.72
CA ALA A 185 8.81 -13.67 17.83
C ALA A 185 8.07 -13.13 16.59
N VAL A 186 7.19 -13.93 15.99
CA VAL A 186 6.37 -13.52 14.84
C VAL A 186 5.41 -12.40 15.24
N GLY A 187 4.68 -12.55 16.35
CA GLY A 187 3.77 -11.50 16.83
C GLY A 187 4.48 -10.19 17.12
N VAL A 188 5.63 -10.22 17.82
CA VAL A 188 6.41 -9.01 18.11
C VAL A 188 6.95 -8.39 16.81
N LYS A 189 7.51 -9.19 15.90
CA LYS A 189 8.04 -8.72 14.62
C LYS A 189 6.94 -8.06 13.77
N ASP A 190 5.82 -8.74 13.57
CA ASP A 190 4.72 -8.25 12.74
C ASP A 190 4.08 -7.00 13.36
N GLY A 191 3.86 -7.01 14.67
CA GLY A 191 3.32 -5.87 15.40
C GLY A 191 4.21 -4.64 15.29
N LEU A 192 5.51 -4.76 15.59
CA LEU A 192 6.47 -3.65 15.53
C LEU A 192 6.66 -3.12 14.11
N LEU A 193 6.81 -4.00 13.12
CA LEU A 193 6.96 -3.56 11.74
C LEU A 193 5.70 -2.85 11.24
N ILE A 194 4.52 -3.43 11.48
CA ILE A 194 3.26 -2.82 11.04
C ILE A 194 3.04 -1.50 11.76
N GLY A 195 3.37 -1.43 13.05
CA GLY A 195 3.38 -0.21 13.83
C GLY A 195 4.29 0.87 13.26
N ALA A 196 5.55 0.53 12.96
CA ALA A 196 6.53 1.46 12.42
C ALA A 196 6.12 2.02 11.05
N VAL A 197 5.71 1.14 10.12
CA VAL A 197 5.24 1.57 8.79
C VAL A 197 3.97 2.43 8.91
N THR A 198 3.06 2.06 9.81
CA THR A 198 1.86 2.88 10.11
C THR A 198 2.25 4.26 10.65
N ALA A 199 3.21 4.33 11.58
CA ALA A 199 3.65 5.58 12.18
C ALA A 199 4.23 6.53 11.12
N VAL A 200 5.10 6.01 10.25
CA VAL A 200 5.66 6.76 9.12
C VAL A 200 4.54 7.21 8.19
N ALA A 201 3.65 6.30 7.79
CA ALA A 201 2.57 6.61 6.86
C ALA A 201 1.66 7.72 7.39
N ILE A 202 1.18 7.60 8.63
CA ILE A 202 0.30 8.60 9.25
C ILE A 202 1.00 9.95 9.39
N THR A 203 2.29 9.95 9.75
CA THR A 203 3.08 11.18 9.85
C THR A 203 3.22 11.88 8.50
N CYS A 204 3.39 11.11 7.42
CA CYS A 204 3.52 11.60 6.05
C CYS A 204 2.19 11.90 5.35
N THR A 205 1.07 11.34 5.81
CA THR A 205 -0.27 11.52 5.20
C THR A 205 -0.60 12.98 4.91
N PRO A 206 -0.49 13.94 5.85
CA PRO A 206 -0.85 15.33 5.57
C PRO A 206 -0.07 15.94 4.39
N PHE A 207 1.21 15.57 4.27
CA PHE A 207 2.09 16.00 3.19
C PHE A 207 1.74 15.33 1.87
N ILE A 208 1.50 14.01 1.87
CA ILE A 208 1.05 13.25 0.68
C ILE A 208 -0.26 13.84 0.14
N GLU A 209 -1.21 14.12 1.02
CA GLU A 209 -2.49 14.72 0.65
C GLU A 209 -2.32 16.15 0.17
N TRP A 210 -1.43 16.95 0.77
CA TRP A 210 -1.13 18.29 0.26
C TRP A 210 -0.49 18.25 -1.13
N MET A 211 0.43 17.32 -1.39
CA MET A 211 1.02 17.13 -2.72
C MET A 211 -0.04 16.71 -3.73
N ALA A 212 -0.88 15.72 -3.41
CA ALA A 212 -1.99 15.32 -4.28
C ALA A 212 -2.94 16.51 -4.55
N ASP A 213 -3.30 17.21 -3.47
CA ASP A 213 -3.81 18.58 -3.29
C ASP A 213 -3.38 19.67 -4.29
N HIS A 214 -2.08 19.78 -4.56
CA HIS A 214 -1.50 21.03 -5.10
C HIS A 214 -0.48 20.78 -6.22
N THR A 215 -0.42 19.57 -6.78
CA THR A 215 0.50 19.30 -7.89
C THR A 215 -0.04 19.96 -9.18
N PRO A 216 0.70 20.91 -9.79
CA PRO A 216 0.29 21.55 -11.04
C PRO A 216 0.24 20.55 -12.20
N GLU A 217 -0.65 20.77 -13.15
CA GLU A 217 -0.87 19.90 -14.33
C GLU A 217 0.44 19.64 -15.09
N LYS A 218 1.25 20.70 -15.30
CA LYS A 218 2.57 20.60 -15.94
C LYS A 218 3.50 19.62 -15.25
N ARG A 219 3.46 19.51 -13.92
CA ARG A 219 4.29 18.54 -13.17
C ARG A 219 3.76 17.13 -13.31
N MET A 220 2.44 16.93 -13.37
CA MET A 220 1.85 15.61 -13.66
C MET A 220 2.31 15.10 -15.02
N GLY A 221 2.32 15.96 -16.04
CA GLY A 221 2.83 15.62 -17.37
C GLY A 221 4.31 15.21 -17.35
N VAL A 222 5.17 15.96 -16.65
CA VAL A 222 6.61 15.61 -16.51
C VAL A 222 6.80 14.27 -15.79
N ILE A 223 6.03 14.03 -14.72
CA ILE A 223 6.03 12.73 -14.03
C ILE A 223 5.59 11.62 -14.99
N GLY A 224 4.54 11.86 -15.79
CA GLY A 224 4.04 10.91 -16.78
C GLY A 224 5.09 10.52 -17.82
N VAL A 225 5.78 11.51 -18.40
CA VAL A 225 6.89 11.28 -19.33
C VAL A 225 8.02 10.50 -18.66
N GLY A 226 8.41 10.89 -17.43
CA GLY A 226 9.45 10.19 -16.69
C GLY A 226 9.11 8.72 -16.43
N LEU A 227 7.86 8.42 -16.08
CA LEU A 227 7.39 7.05 -15.88
C LEU A 227 7.46 6.23 -17.18
N ILE A 228 7.03 6.79 -18.31
CA ILE A 228 7.12 6.13 -19.63
C ILE A 228 8.58 5.86 -20.01
N LEU A 229 9.47 6.85 -19.86
CA LEU A 229 10.88 6.66 -20.19
C LEU A 229 11.53 5.57 -19.32
N CYS A 230 11.21 5.53 -18.02
CA CYS A 230 11.66 4.47 -17.14
C CYS A 230 11.06 3.10 -17.51
N GLY A 231 9.78 3.06 -17.90
CA GLY A 231 9.10 1.83 -18.33
C GLY A 231 9.73 1.23 -19.58
N PHE A 232 9.91 2.05 -20.61
CA PHE A 232 10.65 1.68 -21.82
C PHE A 232 12.08 1.24 -21.51
N ALA A 233 12.81 1.96 -20.64
CA ALA A 233 14.18 1.59 -20.28
C ALA A 233 14.22 0.20 -19.62
N LEU A 234 13.31 -0.10 -18.70
CA LEU A 234 13.23 -1.42 -18.05
C LEU A 234 12.88 -2.54 -19.03
N GLN A 235 11.95 -2.30 -19.95
CA GLN A 235 11.61 -3.27 -20.99
C GLN A 235 12.79 -3.49 -21.97
N SER A 236 13.57 -2.43 -22.25
CA SER A 236 14.71 -2.50 -23.16
C SER A 236 15.81 -3.46 -22.69
N VAL A 237 15.90 -3.73 -21.39
CA VAL A 237 16.87 -4.67 -20.79
C VAL A 237 16.76 -6.07 -21.42
N GLN A 238 15.55 -6.51 -21.75
CA GLN A 238 15.34 -7.81 -22.41
C GLN A 238 16.04 -7.89 -23.78
N TYR A 239 15.98 -6.78 -24.54
CA TYR A 239 16.58 -6.70 -25.86
C TYR A 239 18.10 -6.57 -25.79
N TRP A 240 18.62 -5.80 -24.83
CA TRP A 240 20.06 -5.68 -24.59
C TRP A 240 20.69 -7.01 -24.19
N LEU A 241 20.04 -7.78 -23.31
CA LEU A 241 20.52 -9.10 -22.91
C LEU A 241 20.54 -10.08 -24.10
N ALA A 242 19.49 -10.08 -24.91
CA ALA A 242 19.46 -10.90 -26.12
C ALA A 242 20.59 -10.54 -27.11
N LEU A 243 20.91 -9.25 -27.22
CA LEU A 243 21.96 -8.76 -28.11
C LEU A 243 23.37 -9.10 -27.60
N VAL A 244 23.59 -9.04 -26.29
CA VAL A 244 24.85 -9.46 -25.65
C VAL A 244 25.03 -10.97 -25.68
N ASP A 245 23.97 -11.77 -25.53
CA ASP A 245 24.06 -13.23 -25.60
C ASP A 245 24.24 -13.74 -27.05
N ALA A 246 23.92 -12.92 -28.07
CA ALA A 246 24.13 -13.24 -29.48
C ALA A 246 25.50 -12.80 -30.03
N ALA A 247 26.25 -11.99 -29.28
CA ALA A 247 27.59 -11.48 -29.63
C ALA A 247 28.70 -12.35 -29.03
#